data_AF-A0A0F9TPT7-F1
#
_entry.id   AF-A0A0F9TPT7-F1
#
_cell.length_a   1.000
_cell.length_b   1.000
_cell.length_c   1.000
_cell.angle_alpha   90.00
_cell.angle_beta   90.00
_cell.angle_gamma   90.00
#
_symmetry.space_group_name_H-M   'P 1'
#
loop_
_entity.id
_entity.type
_entity.pdbx_description
1 polymer ?
#
loop_
_entity_poly.entity_id
_entity_poly.type
_entity_poly.pdbx_seq_one_letter_code
_entity_poly.pdbx_strand_id
1 'polypeptide(L)'
;MKMKVLLVIIGIAFLVTAFFIDRLPKKEEERLWLQCNTTKTSDSTHTISARVIKIGDSKIYGRKQFEYKTRNVDYIVSYQKAYKEMWNWYADIVNKE
;
A
#
# COMPACT_ATOMS: atom_id res chain seq x y z
N MET A 1 -21.27 50.02 -21.59
CA MET A 1 -22.03 48.81 -21.16
C MET A 1 -21.26 47.49 -21.30
N LYS A 2 -20.43 47.29 -22.34
CA LYS A 2 -19.74 46.01 -22.60
C LYS A 2 -18.76 45.53 -21.50
N MET A 3 -18.12 46.44 -20.79
CA MET A 3 -17.08 46.12 -19.79
C MET A 3 -17.62 45.52 -18.48
N LYS A 4 -18.82 45.92 -18.05
CA LYS A 4 -19.47 45.39 -16.83
C LYS A 4 -19.95 43.95 -17.02
N VAL A 5 -20.47 43.64 -18.21
CA VAL A 5 -20.95 42.30 -18.57
C VAL A 5 -19.78 41.31 -18.61
N LEU A 6 -18.62 41.74 -19.13
CA LEU A 6 -17.41 40.91 -19.17
C LEU A 6 -16.92 40.52 -17.77
N LEU A 7 -16.91 41.46 -16.83
CA LEU A 7 -16.51 41.21 -15.43
C LEU A 7 -17.43 40.22 -14.73
N VAL A 8 -18.75 40.30 -14.98
CA VAL A 8 -19.73 39.36 -14.41
C VAL A 8 -19.51 37.95 -14.95
N ILE A 9 -19.25 37.81 -16.25
CA ILE A 9 -19.00 36.49 -16.86
C ILE A 9 -17.72 35.86 -16.30
N ILE A 10 -16.64 36.64 -16.14
CA ILE A 10 -15.38 36.17 -15.55
C ILE A 10 -15.60 35.73 -14.09
N GLY A 11 -16.35 36.52 -13.31
CA GLY A 11 -16.67 36.17 -11.91
C GLY A 11 -17.47 34.87 -11.79
N ILE A 12 -18.45 34.66 -12.67
CA ILE A 12 -19.24 33.42 -12.72
C ILE A 12 -18.35 32.25 -13.14
N ALA A 13 -17.50 32.42 -14.15
CA ALA A 13 -16.59 31.36 -14.60
C ALA A 13 -15.63 30.91 -13.48
N PHE A 14 -15.12 31.86 -12.68
CA PHE A 14 -14.24 31.57 -11.54
C PHE A 14 -14.97 30.85 -10.41
N LEU A 15 -16.21 31.24 -10.10
CA LEU A 15 -17.04 30.54 -9.10
C LEU A 15 -17.34 29.10 -9.53
N VAL A 16 -17.61 28.89 -10.81
CA VAL A 16 -17.86 27.56 -11.37
C VAL A 16 -16.61 26.69 -11.27
N THR A 17 -15.44 27.17 -11.67
CA THR A 17 -14.20 26.39 -11.57
C THR A 17 -13.82 26.09 -10.12
N ALA A 18 -13.98 27.04 -9.20
CA ALA A 18 -13.75 26.80 -7.77
C ALA A 18 -14.68 25.73 -7.20
N PHE A 19 -15.96 25.75 -7.60
CA PHE A 19 -16.95 24.75 -7.19
C PHE A 19 -16.62 23.34 -7.71
N PHE A 20 -16.10 23.22 -8.93
CA PHE A 20 -15.69 21.93 -9.50
C PHE A 20 -14.39 21.39 -8.88
N ILE A 21 -13.43 22.26 -8.54
CA ILE A 21 -12.17 21.85 -7.89
C ILE A 21 -12.43 21.33 -6.48
N ASP A 22 -13.31 21.98 -5.71
CA ASP A 22 -13.67 21.56 -4.33
C ASP A 22 -14.40 20.20 -4.30
N ARG A 23 -15.04 19.84 -5.42
CA ARG A 23 -15.71 18.54 -5.60
C ARG A 23 -14.87 17.48 -6.29
N LEU A 24 -13.59 17.75 -6.59
CA LEU A 24 -12.72 16.68 -7.06
C LEU A 24 -12.61 15.65 -5.93
N PRO A 25 -12.95 14.37 -6.20
CA PRO A 25 -12.80 13.33 -5.20
C PRO A 25 -11.34 13.30 -4.79
N LYS A 26 -11.07 13.65 -3.53
CA LYS A 26 -9.75 13.46 -2.95
C LYS A 26 -9.50 11.96 -3.03
N LYS A 27 -8.53 11.58 -3.87
CA LYS A 27 -8.09 10.20 -3.98
C LYS A 27 -7.53 9.84 -2.61
N GLU A 28 -8.32 9.17 -1.78
CA GLU A 28 -7.84 8.66 -0.51
C GLU A 28 -6.69 7.71 -0.83
N GLU A 29 -5.49 8.04 -0.36
CA GLU A 29 -4.37 7.12 -0.46
C GLU A 29 -4.70 5.89 0.39
N GLU A 30 -5.02 4.78 -0.27
CA GLU A 30 -5.17 3.51 0.41
C GLU A 30 -3.80 3.08 0.96
N ARG A 31 -3.66 3.16 2.28
CA ARG A 31 -2.42 2.78 2.97
C ARG A 31 -2.45 1.29 3.28
N LEU A 32 -1.79 0.49 2.46
CA LEU A 32 -1.53 -0.93 2.72
C LEU A 32 -0.27 -1.10 3.57
N TRP A 33 -0.33 -1.96 4.58
CA TRP A 33 0.79 -2.28 5.46
C TRP A 33 1.11 -3.77 5.43
N LEU A 34 2.41 -4.07 5.34
CA LEU A 34 2.94 -5.42 5.42
C LEU A 34 3.39 -5.71 6.86
N GLN A 35 2.71 -6.63 7.54
CA GLN A 35 3.12 -7.11 8.86
C GLN A 35 3.78 -8.48 8.75
N CYS A 36 4.94 -8.63 9.38
CA CYS A 36 5.79 -9.81 9.30
C CYS A 36 6.08 -10.35 10.71
N ASN A 37 5.87 -11.64 10.92
CA ASN A 37 6.24 -12.34 12.16
C ASN A 37 7.16 -13.51 11.83
N THR A 38 8.25 -13.62 12.58
CA THR A 38 9.23 -14.70 12.43
C THR A 38 9.13 -15.65 13.63
N THR A 39 9.10 -16.95 13.37
CA THR A 39 9.12 -17.99 14.40
C THR A 39 10.27 -18.96 14.11
N LYS A 40 11.06 -19.26 15.13
CA LYS A 40 12.12 -20.27 15.09
C LYS A 40 11.64 -21.52 15.79
N THR A 41 11.71 -22.65 15.10
CA THR A 41 11.45 -23.98 15.65
C THR A 41 12.77 -24.63 16.11
N SER A 42 12.69 -25.59 17.03
CA SER A 42 13.85 -26.33 17.58
C SER A 42 14.74 -26.94 16.50
N ASP A 43 14.15 -27.32 15.37
CA ASP A 43 14.78 -28.13 14.32
C ASP A 43 15.52 -27.28 13.28
N SER A 44 15.97 -26.07 13.65
CA SER A 44 16.59 -25.09 12.74
C SER A 44 15.72 -24.68 11.54
N THR A 45 14.43 -25.00 11.61
CA THR A 45 13.42 -24.54 10.67
C THR A 45 12.94 -23.18 11.16
N HIS A 46 12.86 -22.24 10.23
CA HIS A 46 12.35 -20.91 10.49
C HIS A 46 11.15 -20.65 9.60
N THR A 47 10.17 -19.98 10.15
CA THR A 47 8.95 -19.61 9.45
C THR A 47 8.77 -18.11 9.53
N ILE A 48 8.58 -17.47 8.38
CA ILE A 48 8.12 -16.09 8.29
C ILE A 48 6.66 -16.12 7.84
N SER A 49 5.79 -15.49 8.62
CA SER A 49 4.40 -15.26 8.26
C SER A 49 4.20 -13.78 7.94
N ALA A 50 3.57 -13.51 6.80
CA ALA A 50 3.34 -12.16 6.31
C ALA A 50 1.84 -11.93 6.08
N ARG A 51 1.34 -10.75 6.45
CA ARG A 51 -0.04 -10.32 6.16
C ARG A 51 -0.07 -8.89 5.65
N VAL A 52 -0.92 -8.64 4.65
CA VAL A 52 -1.18 -7.31 4.06
C VAL A 52 -2.50 -6.79 4.59
N ILE A 53 -2.48 -5.59 5.17
CA ILE A 53 -3.62 -5.02 5.90
C ILE A 53 -3.89 -3.61 5.39
N LYS A 54 -5.16 -3.26 5.19
CA LYS A 54 -5.58 -1.87 5.01
C LYS A 54 -5.51 -1.12 6.34
N ILE A 55 -4.81 0.00 6.36
CA ILE A 55 -4.95 0.96 7.45
C ILE A 55 -6.28 1.72 7.28
N GLY A 56 -6.98 1.92 8.39
CA GLY A 56 -8.30 2.57 8.43
C GLY A 56 -9.42 1.55 8.60
N ASP A 57 -9.46 0.54 7.73
CA ASP A 57 -10.57 -0.43 7.71
C ASP A 57 -10.22 -1.77 8.39
N SER A 58 -8.97 -1.97 8.79
CA SER A 58 -8.43 -3.23 9.35
C SER A 58 -8.69 -4.48 8.49
N LYS A 59 -9.01 -4.28 7.20
CA LYS A 59 -9.30 -5.35 6.25
C LYS A 59 -8.00 -6.04 5.85
N ILE A 60 -8.00 -7.38 5.87
CA ILE A 60 -6.86 -8.18 5.44
C ILE A 60 -7.03 -8.52 3.96
N TYR A 61 -6.05 -8.14 3.14
CA TYR A 61 -6.03 -8.41 1.71
C TYR A 61 -5.35 -9.73 1.33
N GLY A 62 -4.40 -10.16 2.15
CA GLY A 62 -3.69 -11.40 1.92
C GLY A 62 -2.88 -11.85 3.12
N ARG A 63 -2.71 -13.16 3.26
CA ARG A 63 -1.83 -13.80 4.24
C ARG A 63 -1.03 -14.90 3.56
N LYS A 64 0.27 -14.96 3.81
CA LYS A 64 1.14 -16.01 3.28
C LYS A 64 2.20 -16.40 4.30
N GLN A 65 2.59 -17.67 4.27
CA GLN A 65 3.63 -18.23 5.12
C GLN A 65 4.77 -18.73 4.24
N PHE A 66 5.99 -18.45 4.66
CA PHE A 66 7.23 -18.83 4.00
C PHE A 66 8.06 -19.66 4.99
N GLU A 67 8.30 -20.93 4.66
CA GLU A 67 9.13 -21.82 5.46
C GLU A 67 10.52 -21.91 4.83
N TYR A 68 11.55 -21.82 5.67
CA TYR A 68 12.93 -21.97 5.24
C TYR A 68 13.74 -22.74 6.29
N LYS A 69 14.60 -23.63 5.82
CA LYS A 69 15.49 -24.45 6.65
C LYS A 69 16.88 -23.90 6.52
N THR A 70 17.49 -23.51 7.65
CA THR A 70 18.85 -22.97 7.65
C THR A 70 19.78 -23.94 8.35
N ARG A 71 20.92 -24.25 7.75
CA ARG A 71 22.09 -24.71 8.51
C ARG A 71 22.86 -23.46 8.95
N ASN A 72 23.41 -23.42 10.16
CA ASN A 72 23.93 -22.21 10.84
C ASN A 72 24.72 -21.18 9.98
N VAL A 73 25.37 -21.61 8.89
CA VAL A 73 26.17 -20.76 7.98
C VAL A 73 25.30 -20.05 6.92
N ASP A 74 24.15 -20.62 6.55
CA ASP A 74 23.27 -20.13 5.47
C ASP A 74 22.10 -19.26 5.98
N TYR A 75 22.09 -18.94 7.28
CA TYR A 75 20.97 -18.22 7.91
C TYR A 75 20.72 -16.87 7.25
N ILE A 76 21.76 -16.06 7.06
CA ILE A 76 21.66 -14.71 6.49
C ILE A 76 21.12 -14.76 5.05
N VAL A 77 21.65 -15.68 4.23
CA VAL A 77 21.24 -15.84 2.82
C VAL A 77 19.78 -16.30 2.73
N SER A 78 19.40 -17.29 3.54
CA SER A 78 18.03 -17.80 3.57
C SER A 78 17.03 -16.74 4.04
N TYR A 79 17.43 -15.91 5.02
CA TYR A 79 16.64 -14.80 5.53
C TYR A 79 16.43 -13.72 4.47
N GLN A 80 17.51 -13.28 3.80
CA GLN A 80 17.43 -12.29 2.72
C GLN A 80 16.53 -12.77 1.57
N LYS A 81 16.63 -14.05 1.20
CA LYS A 81 15.78 -14.65 0.17
C LYS A 81 14.31 -14.62 0.57
N ALA A 82 13.98 -15.04 1.79
CA ALA A 82 12.60 -15.04 2.28
C ALA A 82 11.99 -13.62 2.32
N TYR A 83 12.75 -12.62 2.74
CA TYR A 83 12.31 -11.22 2.70
C TYR A 83 12.07 -10.71 1.28
N LYS A 84 12.93 -11.08 0.33
CA LYS A 84 12.76 -10.70 -1.08
C LYS A 84 11.49 -11.30 -1.68
N GLU A 85 11.23 -12.59 -1.43
CA GLU A 85 10.01 -13.26 -1.91
C GLU A 85 8.75 -12.65 -1.29
N MET A 86 8.80 -12.29 -0.02
CA MET A 86 7.71 -11.62 0.67
C MET A 86 7.44 -10.22 0.11
N TRP A 87 8.49 -9.45 -0.19
CA TRP A 87 8.34 -8.11 -0.79
C TRP A 87 7.74 -8.18 -2.20
N ASN A 88 8.19 -9.14 -3.02
CA ASN A 88 7.62 -9.36 -4.34
C ASN A 88 6.13 -9.73 -4.25
N TRP A 89 5.77 -10.62 -3.33
CA TRP A 89 4.37 -10.98 -3.10
C TRP A 89 3.51 -9.79 -2.63
N TYR A 90 4.05 -8.92 -1.77
CA TYR A 90 3.38 -7.68 -1.38
C TYR A 90 3.16 -6.75 -2.58
N ALA A 91 4.20 -6.53 -3.40
CA ALA A 91 4.09 -5.71 -4.60
C ALA A 91 3.04 -6.25 -5.58
N ASP A 92 2.96 -7.57 -5.75
CA ASP A 92 1.92 -8.20 -6.59
C ASP A 92 0.50 -7.94 -6.09
N ILE A 93 0.29 -7.85 -4.76
CA ILE A 93 -1.03 -7.52 -4.19
C ILE A 93 -1.34 -6.05 -4.44
N VAL A 94 -0.40 -5.15 -4.13
CA VAL A 94 -0.59 -3.69 -4.28
C VAL A 94 -0.83 -3.31 -5.75
N ASN A 95 -0.15 -3.96 -6.70
CA ASN A 95 -0.27 -3.64 -8.12
C ASN A 95 -1.49 -4.28 -8.80
N LYS A 96 -2.25 -5.14 -8.10
CA LYS A 96 -3.45 -5.81 -8.63
C LYS A 96 -4.76 -5.11 -8.25
N GLU A 97 -4.72 -4.14 -7.33
CA GLU A 97 -5.85 -3.25 -7.00
C GLU A 97 -5.76 -1.94 -7.79
#